data_AF-A0AA36IIQ8-F1
#
_entry.id   AF-A0AA36IIQ8-F1
#
_cell.length_a   1.000
_cell.length_b   1.000
_cell.length_c   1.000
_cell.angle_alpha   90.00
_cell.angle_beta   90.00
_cell.angle_gamma   90.00
#
_symmetry.space_group_name_H-M   'P 1'
#
loop_
_entity.id
_entity.type
_entity.pdbx_description
1 polymer ?
#
loop_
_entity_poly.entity_id
_entity_poly.type
_entity_poly.pdbx_seq_one_letter_code
_entity_poly.pdbx_strand_id
1 'polypeptide(L)'
;MASMMQAQKDLRRTSSKLGKLEYQSVPTLSGDEGAKKQKSDLEGFAAIFGDNKILSSLLLFVPLGFAAHQMGWSASYVFSFNFFAIIPLAWLIGKATEDVAARIGETAGGLLNATFGNVVEMLLCIAGIRNNEISVVQCTLLGSILSNLLLVMGCAFLFGGLYFPIQRYNQAGAATQCSLMALSVFAIGLPTIYVNVLKQESEWEHMVEVSRWASVFLLGVYFAYLVFQLKTHASLFQ
;
A
#
# COMPACT_ATOMS: atom_id res chain seq x y z
N MET A 1 -62.32 -21.72 2.03
CA MET A 1 -61.90 -22.17 0.70
C MET A 1 -61.76 -21.01 -0.30
N ALA A 2 -62.75 -20.10 -0.40
CA ALA A 2 -62.69 -18.93 -1.29
C ALA A 2 -61.57 -17.91 -0.95
N SER A 3 -61.28 -17.66 0.33
CA SER A 3 -60.21 -16.74 0.75
C SER A 3 -58.81 -17.22 0.38
N MET A 4 -58.58 -18.53 0.43
CA MET A 4 -57.30 -19.16 0.12
C MET A 4 -57.03 -19.18 -1.40
N MET A 5 -58.08 -19.32 -2.21
CA MET A 5 -57.98 -19.16 -3.68
C MET A 5 -57.66 -17.72 -4.07
N GLN A 6 -58.19 -16.72 -3.36
CA GLN A 6 -57.90 -15.31 -3.62
C GLN A 6 -56.42 -14.98 -3.35
N ALA A 7 -55.89 -15.44 -2.21
CA ALA A 7 -54.47 -15.25 -1.85
C ALA A 7 -53.50 -15.91 -2.85
N GLN A 8 -53.84 -17.10 -3.36
CA GLN A 8 -53.07 -17.78 -4.42
C GLN A 8 -53.10 -17.01 -5.75
N LYS A 9 -54.23 -16.38 -6.09
CA LYS A 9 -54.39 -15.56 -7.30
C LYS A 9 -53.56 -14.29 -7.22
N ASP A 10 -53.50 -13.68 -6.04
CA ASP A 10 -52.71 -12.47 -5.80
C ASP A 10 -51.20 -12.76 -5.79
N LEU A 11 -50.76 -13.87 -5.19
CA LEU A 11 -49.36 -14.32 -5.26
C LEU A 11 -48.89 -14.58 -6.69
N ARG A 12 -49.73 -15.21 -7.53
CA ARG A 12 -49.41 -15.42 -8.96
C ARG A 12 -49.36 -14.11 -9.75
N ARG A 13 -50.21 -13.14 -9.42
CA ARG A 13 -50.20 -11.81 -10.04
C ARG A 13 -48.94 -11.03 -9.67
N THR A 14 -48.49 -11.11 -8.42
CA THR A 14 -47.27 -10.43 -7.95
C THR A 14 -46.01 -11.07 -8.55
N SER A 15 -45.93 -12.40 -8.61
CA SER A 15 -44.83 -13.12 -9.27
C SER A 15 -44.77 -12.84 -10.78
N SER A 16 -45.91 -12.76 -11.46
CA SER A 16 -45.96 -12.37 -12.88
C SER A 16 -45.55 -10.91 -13.14
N LYS A 17 -45.82 -9.99 -12.18
CA LYS A 17 -45.34 -8.60 -12.26
C LYS A 17 -43.83 -8.52 -12.01
N LEU A 18 -43.30 -9.29 -11.05
CA LEU A 18 -41.86 -9.36 -10.79
C LEU A 18 -41.08 -9.93 -11.97
N GLY A 19 -41.55 -11.03 -12.58
CA GLY A 19 -40.92 -11.59 -13.78
C GLY A 19 -41.00 -10.68 -15.02
N LYS A 20 -41.94 -9.72 -15.06
CA LYS A 20 -42.01 -8.69 -16.11
C LYS A 20 -41.13 -7.47 -15.82
N LEU A 21 -40.83 -7.19 -14.54
CA LEU A 21 -39.88 -6.15 -14.14
C LEU A 21 -38.43 -6.60 -14.34
N GLU A 22 -38.16 -7.90 -14.23
CA GLU A 22 -36.84 -8.50 -14.48
C GLU A 22 -36.51 -8.67 -15.98
N TYR A 23 -37.51 -8.52 -16.86
CA TYR A 23 -37.38 -8.66 -18.32
C TYR A 23 -37.72 -7.37 -19.09
N GLN A 24 -37.72 -6.23 -18.42
CA GLN A 24 -37.72 -4.94 -19.09
C GLN A 24 -36.29 -4.65 -19.56
N SER A 25 -36.01 -5.10 -20.78
CA SER A 25 -34.94 -4.66 -21.69
C SER A 25 -33.95 -3.67 -21.08
N VAL A 26 -32.78 -4.17 -20.67
CA VAL A 26 -31.56 -3.36 -20.63
C VAL A 26 -31.47 -2.68 -22.01
N PRO A 27 -31.37 -1.35 -22.10
CA PRO A 27 -31.15 -0.71 -23.37
C PRO A 27 -29.89 -1.34 -23.96
N THR A 28 -30.01 -1.97 -25.13
CA THR A 28 -28.87 -2.27 -25.98
C THR A 28 -28.09 -0.98 -26.14
N LEU A 29 -26.92 -0.91 -25.50
CA LEU A 29 -25.93 0.15 -25.71
C LEU A 29 -25.46 0.01 -27.15
N SER A 30 -26.25 0.55 -28.06
CA SER A 30 -25.88 0.82 -29.43
C SER A 30 -24.73 1.81 -29.39
N GLY A 31 -23.54 1.30 -29.69
CA GLY A 31 -22.40 2.03 -30.26
C GLY A 31 -22.27 3.49 -29.84
N ASP A 32 -21.79 3.71 -28.62
CA ASP A 32 -20.90 4.84 -28.37
C ASP A 32 -19.68 4.24 -27.66
N GLU A 33 -18.84 3.54 -28.43
CA GLU A 33 -17.40 3.52 -28.14
C GLU A 33 -16.92 4.96 -28.30
N GLY A 34 -17.27 5.79 -27.32
CA GLY A 34 -16.72 7.11 -27.17
C GLY A 34 -15.22 6.92 -27.11
N ALA A 35 -14.54 7.29 -28.20
CA ALA A 35 -13.11 7.38 -28.26
C ALA A 35 -12.66 8.06 -26.97
N LYS A 36 -12.05 7.30 -26.05
CA LYS A 36 -11.42 7.87 -24.85
C LYS A 36 -10.40 8.85 -25.40
N LYS A 37 -10.77 10.12 -25.43
CA LYS A 37 -9.93 11.22 -25.88
C LYS A 37 -8.65 11.08 -25.07
N GLN A 38 -7.57 10.69 -25.74
CA GLN A 38 -6.26 10.54 -25.13
C GLN A 38 -5.94 11.93 -24.59
N LYS A 39 -6.08 12.12 -23.28
CA LYS A 39 -5.78 13.39 -22.62
C LYS A 39 -4.34 13.70 -23.01
N SER A 40 -4.10 14.93 -23.45
CA SER A 40 -2.74 15.41 -23.72
C SER A 40 -1.89 15.16 -22.48
N ASP A 41 -0.62 14.77 -22.64
CA ASP A 41 0.26 14.47 -21.50
C ASP A 41 0.25 15.63 -20.47
N LEU A 42 0.14 16.87 -20.96
CA LEU A 42 -0.03 18.09 -20.15
C LEU A 42 -1.32 18.11 -19.31
N GLU A 43 -2.43 17.64 -19.85
CA GLU A 43 -3.69 17.50 -19.09
C GLU A 43 -3.59 16.40 -18.04
N GLY A 44 -2.82 15.34 -18.32
CA GLY A 44 -2.50 14.29 -17.35
C GLY A 44 -1.68 14.84 -16.18
N PHE A 45 -0.59 15.56 -16.46
CA PHE A 45 0.22 16.21 -15.43
C PHE A 45 -0.59 17.24 -14.64
N ALA A 46 -1.35 18.11 -15.32
CA ALA A 46 -2.19 19.11 -14.65
C ALA A 46 -3.25 18.47 -13.75
N ALA A 47 -3.84 17.33 -14.16
CA ALA A 47 -4.78 16.59 -13.33
C ALA A 47 -4.12 16.03 -12.07
N ILE A 48 -2.93 15.45 -12.19
CA ILE A 48 -2.17 14.94 -11.04
C ILE A 48 -1.85 16.09 -10.08
N PHE A 49 -1.26 17.19 -10.55
CA PHE A 49 -0.92 18.31 -9.67
C PHE A 49 -2.14 19.01 -9.06
N GLY A 50 -3.29 18.95 -9.73
CA GLY A 50 -4.56 19.49 -9.24
C GLY A 50 -5.24 18.66 -8.16
N ASP A 51 -4.96 17.35 -8.08
CA ASP A 51 -5.63 16.40 -7.18
C ASP A 51 -5.34 16.70 -5.71
N ASN A 52 -4.07 16.96 -5.38
CA ASN A 52 -3.67 17.28 -4.00
C ASN A 52 -2.77 18.52 -3.96
N LYS A 53 -3.40 19.70 -3.87
CA LYS A 53 -2.70 21.00 -3.85
C LYS A 53 -1.65 21.12 -2.74
N ILE A 54 -1.89 20.49 -1.59
CA ILE A 54 -0.94 20.52 -0.47
C ILE A 54 0.33 19.77 -0.87
N LEU A 55 0.22 18.51 -1.28
CA LEU A 55 1.37 17.72 -1.70
C LEU A 55 2.05 18.33 -2.93
N SER A 56 1.28 18.78 -3.93
CA SER A 56 1.84 19.46 -5.09
C SER A 56 2.63 20.71 -4.73
N SER A 57 2.21 21.48 -3.71
CA SER A 57 2.97 22.64 -3.26
C SER A 57 4.35 22.26 -2.70
N LEU A 58 4.49 21.09 -2.07
CA LEU A 58 5.78 20.63 -1.53
C LEU A 58 6.80 20.31 -2.63
N LEU A 59 6.40 20.18 -3.91
CA LEU A 59 7.35 19.99 -5.00
C LEU A 59 8.31 21.17 -5.17
N LEU A 60 7.97 22.36 -4.66
CA LEU A 60 8.91 23.48 -4.61
C LEU A 60 10.20 23.14 -3.84
N PHE A 61 10.15 22.16 -2.92
CA PHE A 61 11.32 21.75 -2.16
C PHE A 61 12.35 20.97 -2.99
N VAL A 62 11.96 20.41 -4.14
CA VAL A 62 12.87 19.70 -5.04
C VAL A 62 13.94 20.65 -5.62
N PRO A 63 13.59 21.74 -6.33
CA PRO A 63 14.59 22.69 -6.79
C PRO A 63 15.29 23.42 -5.64
N LEU A 64 14.62 23.67 -4.50
CA LEU A 64 15.26 24.27 -3.34
C LEU A 64 16.33 23.37 -2.71
N GLY A 65 16.09 22.06 -2.61
CA GLY A 65 17.06 21.09 -2.10
C GLY A 65 18.31 21.05 -2.97
N PHE A 66 18.13 21.08 -4.30
CA PHE A 66 19.24 21.16 -5.25
C PHE A 66 20.00 22.48 -5.14
N ALA A 67 19.28 23.62 -5.13
CA ALA A 67 19.89 24.94 -5.01
C ALA A 67 20.66 25.12 -3.70
N ALA A 68 20.11 24.66 -2.57
CA ALA A 68 20.78 24.71 -1.27
C ALA A 68 22.09 23.92 -1.26
N HIS A 69 22.14 22.76 -1.91
CA HIS A 69 23.38 21.98 -2.05
C HIS A 69 24.41 22.72 -2.91
N GLN A 70 24.00 23.21 -4.09
CA GLN A 70 24.90 23.90 -5.03
C GLN A 70 25.44 25.23 -4.47
N MET A 71 24.64 25.93 -3.68
CA MET A 71 25.03 27.19 -3.03
C MET A 71 25.79 26.98 -1.72
N GLY A 72 26.05 25.73 -1.31
CA GLY A 72 26.82 25.42 -0.11
C GLY A 72 26.12 25.83 1.20
N TRP A 73 24.80 25.75 1.26
CA TRP A 73 24.06 26.02 2.50
C TRP A 73 24.37 24.98 3.58
N SER A 74 24.04 25.27 4.84
CA SER A 74 24.32 24.35 5.94
C SER A 74 23.60 23.00 5.74
N ALA A 75 24.22 21.93 6.26
CA ALA A 75 23.70 20.57 6.13
C ALA A 75 22.25 20.44 6.61
N SER A 76 21.85 21.17 7.66
CA SER A 76 20.48 21.18 8.17
C SER A 76 19.45 21.67 7.16
N TYR A 77 19.78 22.70 6.36
CA TYR A 77 18.88 23.20 5.32
C TYR A 77 18.80 22.23 4.14
N VAL A 78 19.95 21.73 3.69
CA VAL A 78 20.00 20.74 2.60
C VAL A 78 19.20 19.50 2.98
N PHE A 79 19.38 18.99 4.19
CA PHE A 79 18.61 17.87 4.72
C PHE A 79 17.11 18.19 4.76
N SER A 80 16.71 19.31 5.37
CA SER A 80 15.29 19.66 5.55
C SER A 80 14.56 19.80 4.21
N PHE A 81 15.16 20.48 3.23
CA PHE A 81 14.53 20.63 1.92
C PHE A 81 14.42 19.30 1.18
N ASN A 82 15.46 18.47 1.18
CA ASN A 82 15.39 17.15 0.54
C ASN A 82 14.39 16.24 1.27
N PHE A 83 14.29 16.33 2.60
CA PHE A 83 13.28 15.60 3.39
C PHE A 83 11.86 15.96 2.96
N PHE A 84 11.53 17.26 2.89
CA PHE A 84 10.21 17.70 2.43
C PHE A 84 9.97 17.42 0.94
N ALA A 85 11.02 17.41 0.12
CA ALA A 85 10.92 17.07 -1.30
C ALA A 85 10.55 15.59 -1.54
N ILE A 86 10.98 14.67 -0.66
CA ILE A 86 10.66 13.24 -0.78
C ILE A 86 9.17 12.98 -0.59
N ILE A 87 8.49 13.72 0.29
CA ILE A 87 7.06 13.52 0.61
C ILE A 87 6.16 13.53 -0.64
N PRO A 88 6.15 14.60 -1.47
CA PRO A 88 5.31 14.62 -2.67
C PRO A 88 5.83 13.71 -3.79
N LEU A 89 7.13 13.43 -3.85
CA LEU A 89 7.69 12.49 -4.82
C LEU A 89 7.22 11.06 -4.53
N ALA A 90 7.18 10.66 -3.26
CA ALA A 90 6.64 9.38 -2.83
C ALA A 90 5.17 9.23 -3.23
N TRP A 91 4.37 10.27 -2.98
CA TRP A 91 2.97 10.31 -3.38
C TRP A 91 2.80 10.21 -4.91
N LEU A 92 3.61 10.92 -5.69
CA LEU A 92 3.57 10.89 -7.15
C LEU A 92 3.90 9.51 -7.72
N ILE A 93 4.91 8.84 -7.15
CA ILE A 93 5.25 7.46 -7.52
C ILE A 93 4.10 6.52 -7.18
N GLY A 94 3.47 6.68 -6.00
CA GLY A 94 2.30 5.90 -5.62
C GLY A 94 1.16 6.04 -6.62
N LYS A 95 0.81 7.28 -7.00
CA LYS A 95 -0.22 7.55 -8.02
C LYS A 95 0.11 6.97 -9.39
N ALA A 96 1.35 7.15 -9.85
CA ALA A 96 1.79 6.57 -11.11
C ALA A 96 1.73 5.04 -11.08
N THR A 97 2.08 4.43 -9.94
CA THR A 97 2.03 2.99 -9.72
C THR A 97 0.59 2.47 -9.75
N GLU A 98 -0.34 3.14 -9.08
CA GLU A 98 -1.78 2.82 -9.11
C GLU A 98 -2.33 2.86 -10.55
N ASP A 99 -2.02 3.92 -11.29
CA ASP A 99 -2.49 4.12 -12.66
C ASP A 99 -1.97 3.06 -13.64
N VAL A 100 -0.73 2.62 -13.45
CA VAL A 100 -0.13 1.54 -14.25
C VAL A 100 -0.67 0.18 -13.80
N ALA A 101 -0.76 -0.07 -12.49
CA ALA A 101 -1.28 -1.31 -11.93
C ALA A 101 -2.71 -1.60 -12.40
N ALA A 102 -3.55 -0.57 -12.52
CA ALA A 102 -4.91 -0.67 -13.05
C ALA A 102 -5.01 -1.16 -14.50
N ARG A 103 -3.91 -1.16 -15.26
CA ARG A 103 -3.88 -1.49 -16.71
C ARG A 103 -3.19 -2.81 -17.03
N ILE A 104 -2.38 -3.34 -16.12
CA ILE A 104 -1.52 -4.52 -16.37
C ILE A 104 -2.06 -5.82 -15.76
N GLY A 105 -3.28 -5.79 -15.21
CA GLY A 105 -3.95 -6.94 -14.58
C GLY A 105 -3.56 -7.14 -13.11
N GLU A 106 -4.36 -7.92 -12.38
CA GLU A 106 -4.29 -8.02 -10.91
C GLU A 106 -2.94 -8.56 -10.40
N THR A 107 -2.40 -9.62 -11.00
CA THR A 107 -1.11 -10.21 -10.58
C THR A 107 0.06 -9.26 -10.82
N ALA A 108 0.16 -8.68 -12.02
CA ALA A 108 1.26 -7.78 -12.35
C ALA A 108 1.11 -6.43 -11.62
N GLY A 109 -0.12 -5.93 -11.44
CA GLY A 109 -0.43 -4.74 -10.67
C GLY A 109 -0.12 -4.92 -9.18
N GLY A 110 -0.44 -6.08 -8.61
CA GLY A 110 -0.08 -6.43 -7.24
C GLY A 110 1.43 -6.46 -7.01
N LEU A 111 2.19 -7.05 -7.93
CA LEU A 111 3.66 -7.07 -7.86
C LEU A 111 4.27 -5.67 -8.04
N LEU A 112 3.70 -4.87 -8.95
CA LEU A 112 4.10 -3.48 -9.16
C LEU A 112 3.88 -2.66 -7.90
N ASN A 113 2.71 -2.76 -7.27
CA ASN A 113 2.40 -2.05 -6.03
C ASN A 113 3.31 -2.50 -4.87
N ALA A 114 3.57 -3.80 -4.74
CA ALA A 114 4.46 -4.30 -3.70
C ALA A 114 5.90 -3.77 -3.84
N THR A 115 6.37 -3.59 -5.07
CA THR A 115 7.73 -3.09 -5.36
C THR A 115 7.80 -1.57 -5.29
N PHE A 116 6.97 -0.87 -6.08
CA PHE A 116 7.02 0.58 -6.19
C PHE A 116 6.34 1.32 -5.03
N GLY A 117 5.40 0.69 -4.33
CA GLY A 117 4.78 1.24 -3.12
C GLY A 117 5.79 1.44 -1.98
N ASN A 118 6.87 0.65 -1.96
CA ASN A 118 7.95 0.75 -0.96
C ASN A 118 9.27 1.26 -1.57
N VAL A 119 9.28 1.78 -2.80
CA VAL A 119 10.54 2.13 -3.49
C VAL A 119 11.31 3.22 -2.79
N VAL A 120 10.63 4.19 -2.18
CA VAL A 120 11.30 5.29 -1.45
C VAL A 120 12.09 4.75 -0.27
N GLU A 121 11.50 3.83 0.48
CA GLU A 121 12.18 3.15 1.60
C GLU A 121 13.38 2.34 1.10
N MET A 122 13.20 1.58 0.01
CA MET A 122 14.28 0.79 -0.59
C MET A 122 15.44 1.69 -1.06
N LEU A 123 15.14 2.83 -1.70
CA LEU A 123 16.15 3.80 -2.13
C LEU A 123 16.91 4.40 -0.96
N LEU A 124 16.21 4.77 0.13
CA LEU A 124 16.85 5.26 1.35
C LEU A 124 17.72 4.19 2.01
N CYS A 125 17.27 2.94 2.05
CA CYS A 125 18.06 1.82 2.58
C CYS A 125 19.34 1.59 1.75
N ILE A 126 19.23 1.56 0.42
CA ILE A 126 20.38 1.40 -0.47
C ILE A 126 21.37 2.57 -0.30
N ALA A 127 20.87 3.82 -0.27
CA ALA A 127 21.71 4.99 -0.06
C ALA A 127 22.44 4.95 1.29
N GLY A 128 21.74 4.57 2.36
CA GLY A 128 22.33 4.40 3.68
C GLY A 128 23.41 3.32 3.71
N ILE A 129 23.15 2.14 3.14
CA ILE A 129 24.14 1.06 3.05
C ILE A 129 25.38 1.52 2.26
N ARG A 130 25.19 2.22 1.14
CA ARG A 130 26.32 2.72 0.32
C ARG A 130 27.18 3.75 1.06
N ASN A 131 26.60 4.48 1.98
CA ASN A 131 27.30 5.45 2.82
C ASN A 131 27.76 4.86 4.17
N ASN A 132 27.65 3.55 4.37
CA ASN A 132 27.97 2.85 5.62
C ASN A 132 27.13 3.30 6.84
N GLU A 133 25.94 3.83 6.61
CA GLU A 133 25.00 4.32 7.62
C GLU A 133 24.04 3.22 8.07
N ILE A 134 24.57 2.09 8.53
CA ILE A 134 23.77 0.89 8.87
C ILE A 134 22.75 1.18 9.98
N SER A 135 23.13 1.96 10.99
CA SER A 135 22.23 2.36 12.07
C SER A 135 21.03 3.17 11.55
N VAL A 136 21.24 4.04 10.55
CA VAL A 136 20.15 4.80 9.93
C VAL A 136 19.20 3.86 9.19
N VAL A 137 19.74 2.91 8.43
CA VAL A 137 18.94 1.91 7.68
C VAL A 137 18.10 1.06 8.64
N GLN A 138 18.69 0.58 9.73
CA GLN A 138 17.96 -0.18 10.76
C GLN A 138 16.84 0.65 11.40
N CYS A 139 17.12 1.91 11.75
CA CYS A 139 16.12 2.83 12.28
C CYS A 139 15.01 3.14 11.27
N THR A 140 15.34 3.28 9.98
CA THR A 140 14.34 3.50 8.91
C THR A 140 13.41 2.29 8.76
N LEU A 141 13.94 1.07 8.73
CA LEU A 141 13.13 -0.15 8.60
C LEU A 141 12.22 -0.37 9.83
N LEU A 142 12.76 -0.23 11.04
CA LEU A 142 11.96 -0.32 12.27
C LEU A 142 10.91 0.80 12.34
N GLY A 143 11.30 2.01 11.97
CA GLY A 143 10.42 3.17 11.91
C GLY A 143 9.26 2.98 10.93
N SER A 144 9.49 2.38 9.77
CA SER A 144 8.44 2.05 8.80
C SER A 144 7.42 1.07 9.37
N ILE A 145 7.90 -0.02 9.99
CA ILE A 145 7.03 -1.01 10.66
C ILE A 145 6.18 -0.34 11.75
N LEU A 146 6.81 0.43 12.65
CA LEU A 146 6.12 1.11 13.73
C LEU A 146 5.14 2.18 13.22
N SER A 147 5.52 2.93 12.19
CA SER A 147 4.65 3.93 11.56
C SER A 147 3.39 3.27 10.99
N ASN A 148 3.53 2.17 10.25
CA ASN A 148 2.38 1.48 9.67
C ASN A 148 1.49 0.82 10.74
N LEU A 149 2.08 0.22 11.78
CA LEU A 149 1.33 -0.50 12.81
C LEU A 149 0.69 0.41 13.86
N LEU A 150 1.35 1.50 14.25
CA LEU A 150 0.89 2.35 15.35
C LEU A 150 0.38 3.70 14.84
N LEU A 151 1.17 4.40 14.04
CA LEU A 151 0.83 5.76 13.62
C LEU A 151 -0.32 5.75 12.61
N VAL A 152 -0.14 5.10 11.46
CA VAL A 152 -1.11 5.05 10.37
C VAL A 152 -2.38 4.33 10.82
N MET A 153 -2.25 3.12 11.39
CA MET A 153 -3.39 2.37 11.91
C MET A 153 -4.10 3.11 13.04
N GLY A 154 -3.36 3.69 13.99
CA GLY A 154 -3.94 4.46 15.10
C GLY A 154 -4.69 5.69 14.62
N CYS A 155 -4.15 6.44 13.65
CA CYS A 155 -4.85 7.54 13.00
C CYS A 155 -6.10 7.06 12.25
N ALA A 156 -6.04 5.93 11.55
CA ALA A 156 -7.19 5.37 10.83
C ALA A 156 -8.34 4.98 11.78
N PHE A 157 -8.02 4.40 12.95
CA PHE A 157 -9.01 4.10 13.99
C PHE A 157 -9.53 5.36 14.68
N LEU A 158 -8.66 6.32 15.00
CA LEU A 158 -9.05 7.57 15.62
C LEU A 158 -9.99 8.36 14.72
N PHE A 159 -9.53 8.75 13.53
CA PHE A 159 -10.32 9.60 12.63
C PHE A 159 -11.53 8.87 12.04
N GLY A 160 -11.39 7.58 11.74
CA GLY A 160 -12.53 6.79 11.27
C GLY A 160 -13.56 6.52 12.37
N GLY A 161 -13.12 6.28 13.60
CA GLY A 161 -13.99 6.09 14.77
C GLY A 161 -14.69 7.36 15.26
N LEU A 162 -14.14 8.54 14.97
CA LEU A 162 -14.82 9.82 15.24
C LEU A 162 -16.09 10.01 14.40
N TYR A 163 -16.14 9.43 13.20
CA TYR A 163 -17.27 9.57 12.29
C TYR A 163 -18.15 8.30 12.23
N PHE A 164 -17.55 7.12 12.29
CA PHE A 164 -18.25 5.84 12.17
C PHE A 164 -18.16 5.03 13.48
N PRO A 165 -19.29 4.64 14.09
CA PRO A 165 -19.28 3.86 15.33
C PRO A 165 -18.79 2.42 15.13
N ILE A 166 -18.85 1.89 13.90
CA ILE A 166 -18.38 0.55 13.55
C ILE A 166 -17.65 0.64 12.21
N GLN A 167 -16.37 0.27 12.19
CA GLN A 167 -15.57 0.16 10.97
C GLN A 167 -15.51 -1.31 10.53
N ARG A 168 -15.92 -1.59 9.29
CA ARG A 168 -15.86 -2.94 8.71
C ARG A 168 -14.53 -3.15 8.01
N TYR A 169 -13.93 -4.31 8.22
CA TYR A 169 -12.69 -4.73 7.56
C TYR A 169 -12.72 -6.23 7.27
N ASN A 170 -11.86 -6.70 6.37
CA ASN A 170 -11.70 -8.12 6.08
C ASN A 170 -10.92 -8.81 7.21
N GLN A 171 -11.64 -9.56 8.06
CA GLN A 171 -11.03 -10.23 9.20
C GLN A 171 -10.02 -11.31 8.80
N ALA A 172 -10.29 -12.08 7.75
CA ALA A 172 -9.40 -13.15 7.29
C ALA A 172 -8.10 -12.58 6.70
N GLY A 173 -8.22 -11.53 5.87
CA GLY A 173 -7.09 -10.80 5.34
C GLY A 173 -6.25 -10.16 6.44
N ALA A 174 -6.88 -9.43 7.36
CA ALA A 174 -6.20 -8.78 8.48
C ALA A 174 -5.49 -9.79 9.40
N ALA A 175 -6.13 -10.91 9.74
CA ALA A 175 -5.52 -11.95 10.56
C ALA A 175 -4.27 -12.53 9.89
N THR A 176 -4.34 -12.82 8.59
CA THR A 176 -3.18 -13.32 7.80
C THR A 176 -2.02 -12.32 7.84
N GLN A 177 -2.30 -11.03 7.61
CA GLN A 177 -1.28 -9.98 7.66
C GLN A 177 -0.67 -9.81 9.05
N CYS A 178 -1.48 -9.87 10.11
CA CYS A 178 -1.00 -9.80 11.49
C CYS A 178 -0.05 -10.97 11.82
N SER A 179 -0.38 -12.19 11.39
CA SER A 179 0.49 -13.35 11.60
C SER A 179 1.82 -13.24 10.85
N LEU A 180 1.81 -12.79 9.60
CA LEU A 180 3.04 -12.57 8.83
C LEU A 180 3.90 -11.45 9.41
N MET A 181 3.27 -10.36 9.86
CA MET A 181 3.96 -9.27 10.52
C MET A 181 4.61 -9.74 11.82
N ALA A 182 3.88 -10.48 12.66
CA ALA A 182 4.43 -11.03 13.90
C ALA A 182 5.64 -11.92 13.61
N LEU A 183 5.53 -12.85 12.65
CA LEU A 183 6.65 -13.69 12.22
C LEU A 183 7.86 -12.87 11.77
N SER A 184 7.63 -11.80 11.00
CA SER A 184 8.69 -10.92 10.49
C SER A 184 9.39 -10.16 11.62
N VAL A 185 8.63 -9.57 12.54
CA VAL A 185 9.19 -8.86 13.70
C VAL A 185 9.97 -9.81 14.62
N PHE A 186 9.47 -11.02 14.85
CA PHE A 186 10.21 -12.04 15.62
C PHE A 186 11.52 -12.43 14.94
N ALA A 187 11.50 -12.69 13.63
CA ALA A 187 12.69 -13.06 12.87
C ALA A 187 13.77 -11.97 12.89
N ILE A 188 13.37 -10.68 12.80
CA ILE A 188 14.29 -9.54 12.91
C ILE A 188 14.77 -9.33 14.36
N GLY A 189 13.90 -9.59 15.34
CA GLY A 189 14.21 -9.41 16.77
C GLY A 189 15.16 -10.45 17.34
N LEU A 190 15.14 -11.69 16.84
CA LEU A 190 15.93 -12.81 17.37
C LEU A 190 17.44 -12.53 17.46
N PRO A 191 18.14 -12.09 16.40
CA PRO A 191 19.57 -11.76 16.48
C PRO A 191 19.86 -10.60 17.45
N THR A 192 18.96 -9.62 17.51
CA THR A 192 19.09 -8.45 18.39
C THR A 192 19.01 -8.84 19.86
N ILE A 193 18.05 -9.70 20.22
CA ILE A 193 17.88 -10.19 21.59
C ILE A 193 19.08 -11.07 21.98
N TYR A 194 19.51 -11.97 21.10
CA TYR A 194 20.62 -12.89 21.35
C TYR A 194 21.89 -12.14 21.81
N VAL A 195 22.33 -11.14 21.05
CA VAL A 195 23.56 -10.40 21.36
C VAL A 195 23.40 -9.49 22.60
N ASN A 196 22.27 -8.78 22.71
CA ASN A 196 22.09 -7.80 23.79
C ASN A 196 21.80 -8.44 25.15
N VAL A 197 21.11 -9.58 25.18
CA VAL A 197 20.72 -10.26 26.43
C VAL A 197 21.80 -11.22 26.90
N LEU A 198 22.45 -11.94 25.98
CA LEU A 198 23.47 -12.94 26.34
C LEU A 198 24.89 -12.34 26.46
N LYS A 199 25.07 -11.03 26.21
CA LYS A 199 26.33 -10.26 26.38
C LYS A 199 27.56 -10.94 25.76
N GLN A 200 27.37 -11.64 24.65
CA GLN A 200 28.44 -12.38 23.97
C GLN A 200 28.98 -11.52 22.82
N GLU A 201 29.81 -10.53 23.15
CA GLU A 201 30.36 -9.57 22.18
C GLU A 201 31.31 -10.20 21.15
N SER A 202 31.76 -11.44 21.36
CA SER A 202 32.65 -12.14 20.44
C SER A 202 31.96 -12.80 19.24
N GLU A 203 30.64 -12.61 19.06
CA GLU A 203 29.84 -13.34 18.06
C GLU A 203 29.18 -12.46 16.97
N TRP A 204 29.72 -11.28 16.68
CA TRP A 204 29.22 -10.42 15.59
C TRP A 204 29.15 -11.14 14.23
N GLU A 205 30.12 -11.99 13.91
CA GLU A 205 30.10 -12.77 12.66
C GLU A 205 28.93 -13.78 12.62
N HIS A 206 28.66 -14.45 13.74
CA HIS A 206 27.54 -15.38 13.86
C HIS A 206 26.19 -14.64 13.80
N MET A 207 26.11 -13.43 14.39
CA MET A 207 24.91 -12.58 14.31
C MET A 207 24.56 -12.22 12.87
N VAL A 208 25.56 -11.84 12.07
CA VAL A 208 25.37 -11.51 10.65
C VAL A 208 24.95 -12.75 9.86
N GLU A 209 25.55 -13.91 10.13
CA GLU A 209 25.16 -15.16 9.48
C GLU A 209 23.70 -15.55 9.78
N VAL A 210 23.29 -15.51 11.05
CA VAL A 210 21.90 -15.78 11.45
C VAL A 210 20.95 -14.78 10.79
N SER A 211 21.31 -13.51 10.72
CA SER A 211 20.51 -12.46 10.07
C SER A 211 20.36 -12.69 8.55
N ARG A 212 21.38 -13.24 7.88
CA ARG A 212 21.32 -13.62 6.46
C ARG A 212 20.38 -14.81 6.23
N TRP A 213 20.44 -15.83 7.09
CA TRP A 213 19.51 -16.95 7.00
C TRP A 213 18.07 -16.52 7.29
N ALA A 214 17.87 -15.65 8.28
CA ALA A 214 16.56 -15.08 8.57
C ALA A 214 16.01 -14.27 7.39
N SER A 215 16.82 -13.46 6.70
CA SER A 215 16.36 -12.69 5.54
C SER A 215 15.99 -13.57 4.35
N VAL A 216 16.76 -14.63 4.06
CA VAL A 216 16.43 -15.61 3.02
C VAL A 216 15.13 -16.34 3.34
N PHE A 217 14.94 -16.76 4.60
CA PHE A 217 13.72 -17.40 5.05
C PHE A 217 12.51 -16.47 4.89
N LEU A 218 12.60 -15.22 5.36
CA LEU A 218 11.54 -14.22 5.23
C LEU A 218 11.20 -13.93 3.78
N LEU A 219 12.21 -13.86 2.90
CA LEU A 219 11.99 -13.68 1.47
C LEU A 219 11.23 -14.87 0.86
N GLY A 220 11.55 -16.10 1.28
CA GLY A 220 10.82 -17.30 0.89
C GLY A 220 9.35 -17.27 1.33
N VAL A 221 9.10 -16.90 2.59
CA VAL A 221 7.74 -16.71 3.12
C VAL A 221 7.00 -15.62 2.35
N TYR A 222 7.66 -14.52 2.01
CA TYR A 222 7.08 -13.44 1.22
C TYR A 222 6.67 -13.90 -0.19
N PHE A 223 7.51 -14.66 -0.89
CA PHE A 223 7.13 -15.22 -2.20
C PHE A 223 5.96 -16.21 -2.09
N ALA A 224 5.97 -17.07 -1.07
CA ALA A 224 4.84 -17.97 -0.81
C ALA A 224 3.54 -17.18 -0.54
N TYR A 225 3.64 -16.08 0.22
CA TYR A 225 2.52 -15.17 0.45
C TYR A 225 2.04 -14.49 -0.83
N LEU A 226 2.93 -14.02 -1.70
CA LEU A 226 2.53 -13.44 -3.00
C LEU A 226 1.78 -14.46 -3.87
N VAL A 227 2.24 -15.72 -3.92
CA VAL A 227 1.51 -16.79 -4.63
C VAL A 227 0.16 -17.06 -3.98
N PHE A 228 0.09 -17.02 -2.65
CA PHE A 228 -1.15 -17.16 -1.91
C PHE A 228 -2.15 -16.04 -2.25
N GLN A 229 -1.69 -14.79 -2.18
CA GLN A 229 -2.50 -13.59 -2.40
C GLN A 229 -2.94 -13.44 -3.86
N LEU A 230 -2.05 -13.67 -4.82
CA LEU A 230 -2.30 -13.35 -6.24
C LEU A 230 -2.85 -14.53 -7.05
N LYS A 231 -2.74 -15.77 -6.56
CA LYS A 231 -3.23 -16.96 -7.27
C LYS A 231 -4.20 -17.80 -6.45
N THR A 232 -3.75 -18.36 -5.33
CA THR A 232 -4.54 -19.43 -4.70
C THR A 232 -5.76 -18.92 -3.95
N HIS A 233 -5.68 -17.71 -3.38
CA HIS A 233 -6.73 -17.11 -2.57
C HIS A 233 -7.05 -15.67 -3.00
N ALA A 234 -6.91 -15.36 -4.30
CA ALA A 234 -7.17 -14.02 -4.84
C ALA A 234 -8.57 -13.50 -4.49
N SER A 235 -9.59 -14.38 -4.45
CA SER A 235 -10.96 -14.02 -4.09
C SER A 235 -11.15 -13.53 -2.65
N LEU A 236 -10.18 -13.73 -1.76
CA LEU A 236 -10.19 -13.19 -0.39
C LEU A 236 -9.61 -11.76 -0.34
N PHE A 237 -8.95 -11.29 -1.40
CA PHE A 237 -8.26 -10.01 -1.46
C PHE A 237 -8.83 -9.04 -2.54
N GLN A 238 -9.83 -9.47 -3.30
CA GLN A 238 -10.69 -8.62 -4.16
C GLN A 238 -11.82 -7.99 -3.36
#